data_AF-A0A8H6MK29-F1
#
_entry.id   AF-A0A8H6MK29-F1
#
_cell.length_a   1.000
_cell.length_b   1.000
_cell.length_c   1.000
_cell.angle_alpha   90.00
_cell.angle_beta   90.00
_cell.angle_gamma   90.00
#
_symmetry.space_group_name_H-M   'P 1'
#
loop_
_entity.id
_entity.type
_entity.pdbx_description
1 polymer ?
#
loop_
_entity_poly.entity_id
_entity_poly.type
_entity_poly.pdbx_seq_one_letter_code
_entity_poly.pdbx_strand_id
1 'polypeptide(L)'
;MLLCFFSFLIAFCLVALAQAERRLPADLQVDILFPRNETYAPTQRFPIVVGIQNLDAVWPLNTMILYLDVLSLEAHRKKEESLWQQAYLGISSGMFPDKVGPDPPRQFLYYPTINMTNGTTDQMVLRWAVTIQKRCYGNSSHEDGGYGWDSGAGLDTYRQIIFSTAPGGQSPDVAATLDACPEGGENTTATIRVTGMGSTGNFQEHCPIFDPGVHPTRCAYRDVAQEVAANVSADIMKRIGCDDGTWQNITAPTGVTVAQLAAWNTQIGGGACTGIWAGYNICTGVIGGTPTPQPIQDGMMGNCKRFHFVQPGQNCDIISRQYGITVASFIRWNPAAGANCQGLWAQTYACVGL
;
A
#
# COMPACT_ATOMS: atom_id res chain seq x y z
N MET A 1 73.08 14.14 -19.16
CA MET A 1 73.58 14.66 -17.87
C MET A 1 72.37 14.87 -16.97
N LEU A 2 72.27 14.02 -15.94
CA LEU A 2 71.44 14.05 -14.72
C LEU A 2 69.92 14.36 -14.83
N LEU A 3 69.01 13.42 -14.56
CA LEU A 3 68.65 12.73 -13.29
C LEU A 3 67.63 13.51 -12.42
N CYS A 4 66.49 12.84 -12.19
CA CYS A 4 65.65 12.78 -10.98
C CYS A 4 65.12 14.08 -10.35
N PHE A 5 63.83 14.10 -10.00
CA PHE A 5 63.32 14.05 -8.62
C PHE A 5 61.76 14.11 -8.65
N PHE A 6 61.11 13.05 -8.13
CA PHE A 6 59.71 12.91 -7.63
C PHE A 6 58.56 13.09 -8.64
N SER A 7 57.68 12.14 -9.00
CA SER A 7 57.13 10.93 -8.36
C SER A 7 56.80 11.08 -6.88
N PHE A 8 55.64 11.67 -6.58
CA PHE A 8 54.70 11.35 -5.48
C PHE A 8 53.68 12.50 -5.38
N LEU A 9 52.48 12.31 -5.93
CA LEU A 9 51.21 12.94 -5.50
C LEU A 9 50.01 12.29 -6.25
N ILE A 10 50.05 10.97 -6.37
CA ILE A 10 48.86 10.13 -6.57
C ILE A 10 48.65 9.43 -5.23
N ALA A 11 48.01 10.13 -4.29
CA ALA A 11 47.38 9.64 -3.05
C ALA A 11 46.99 10.87 -2.22
N PHE A 12 45.81 10.85 -1.58
CA PHE A 12 45.12 11.96 -0.90
C PHE A 12 44.47 12.95 -1.90
N CYS A 13 43.17 12.92 -2.18
CA CYS A 13 42.06 12.84 -1.24
C CYS A 13 40.85 12.18 -1.93
N LEU A 14 40.73 10.85 -1.81
CA LEU A 14 39.46 10.14 -1.99
C LEU A 14 38.73 10.12 -0.65
N VAL A 15 38.16 11.26 -0.24
CA VAL A 15 37.01 11.31 0.69
C VAL A 15 36.22 12.57 0.36
N ALA A 16 35.53 12.55 -0.78
CA ALA A 16 34.44 13.47 -1.07
C ALA A 16 33.16 12.62 -1.12
N LEU A 17 32.37 12.66 -0.04
CA LEU A 17 30.92 12.48 -0.02
C LEU A 17 30.42 12.67 1.43
N ALA A 18 29.66 13.76 1.62
CA ALA A 18 28.63 13.96 2.65
C ALA A 18 29.05 13.88 4.14
N GLN A 19 29.76 14.91 4.62
CA GLN A 19 29.45 15.43 5.96
C GLN A 19 28.21 16.32 5.83
N ALA A 20 27.03 15.73 5.77
CA ALA A 20 25.92 16.36 6.46
C ALA A 20 26.28 16.28 7.96
N GLU A 21 26.41 17.42 8.65
CA GLU A 21 26.61 17.41 10.11
C GLU A 21 25.49 16.59 10.74
N ARG A 22 25.83 15.40 11.26
CA ARG A 22 24.87 14.51 11.93
C ARG A 22 24.24 15.26 13.10
N ARG A 23 22.92 15.42 13.11
CA ARG A 23 22.17 16.03 14.21
C ARG A 23 22.04 15.00 15.35
N LEU A 24 23.04 14.92 16.23
CA LEU A 24 23.00 14.11 17.45
C LEU A 24 22.98 15.02 18.70
N PRO A 25 22.24 14.66 19.76
CA PRO A 25 21.42 13.46 19.90
C PRO A 25 20.15 13.51 19.03
N ALA A 26 19.68 12.35 18.58
CA ALA A 26 18.44 12.22 17.82
C ALA A 26 17.65 10.97 18.24
N ASP A 27 16.33 11.08 18.18
CA ASP A 27 15.41 10.02 18.54
C ASP A 27 14.99 9.28 17.27
N LEU A 28 15.57 8.11 17.02
CA LEU A 28 15.09 7.22 15.97
C LEU A 28 13.72 6.70 16.40
N GLN A 29 12.72 6.93 15.57
CA GLN A 29 11.38 6.42 15.80
C GLN A 29 10.87 5.67 14.58
N VAL A 30 10.37 4.46 14.82
CA VAL A 30 9.72 3.62 13.83
C VAL A 30 8.28 3.35 14.26
N ASP A 31 7.34 3.65 13.37
CA ASP A 31 5.91 3.53 13.62
C ASP A 31 5.26 2.64 12.58
N ILE A 32 4.42 1.70 13.01
CA ILE A 32 3.41 1.14 12.12
C ILE A 32 2.33 2.20 11.95
N LEU A 33 2.28 2.80 10.76
CA LEU A 33 1.32 3.83 10.38
C LEU A 33 -0.04 3.21 10.01
N PHE A 34 0.00 2.04 9.38
CA PHE A 34 -1.16 1.27 8.96
C PHE A 34 -0.77 -0.22 8.84
N PRO A 35 -1.61 -1.20 9.22
CA PRO A 35 -2.99 -1.09 9.70
C PRO A 35 -3.11 -0.77 11.20
N ARG A 36 -4.35 -0.47 11.62
CA ARG A 36 -4.79 -0.40 13.02
C ARG A 36 -5.67 -1.58 13.42
N ASN A 37 -5.96 -1.73 14.72
CA ASN A 37 -6.81 -2.78 15.28
C ASN A 37 -8.29 -2.56 14.93
N GLU A 38 -8.59 -2.77 13.65
CA GLU A 38 -9.87 -2.50 13.02
C GLU A 38 -10.20 -3.63 12.01
N THR A 39 -11.42 -3.60 11.48
CA THR A 39 -11.90 -4.58 10.50
C THR A 39 -11.98 -3.95 9.11
N TYR A 40 -11.19 -4.47 8.18
CA TYR A 40 -11.12 -3.96 6.82
C TYR A 40 -11.84 -4.87 5.82
N ALA A 41 -12.28 -4.29 4.70
CA ALA A 41 -12.71 -5.08 3.56
C ALA A 41 -11.50 -5.83 2.95
N PRO A 42 -11.70 -7.07 2.47
CA PRO A 42 -10.67 -7.78 1.71
C PRO A 42 -10.25 -7.00 0.46
N THR A 43 -8.94 -6.93 0.22
CA THR A 43 -8.35 -6.24 -0.93
C THR A 43 -7.31 -7.12 -1.61
N GLN A 44 -7.07 -6.90 -2.91
CA GLN A 44 -6.08 -7.69 -3.66
C GLN A 44 -4.65 -7.44 -3.19
N ARG A 45 -4.38 -6.24 -2.70
CA ARG A 45 -3.11 -5.82 -2.12
C ARG A 45 -3.41 -5.03 -0.86
N PHE A 46 -3.29 -5.66 0.30
CA PHE A 46 -3.51 -4.97 1.56
C PHE A 46 -2.26 -4.19 1.97
N PRO A 47 -2.38 -2.90 2.32
CA PRO A 47 -1.23 -2.11 2.65
C PRO A 47 -0.73 -2.32 4.07
N ILE A 48 0.60 -2.35 4.22
CA ILE A 48 1.26 -2.15 5.50
C ILE A 48 2.25 -1.00 5.32
N VAL A 49 2.08 0.04 6.12
CA VAL A 49 2.82 1.30 6.00
C VAL A 49 3.60 1.52 7.29
N VAL A 50 4.92 1.72 7.14
CA VAL A 50 5.85 1.95 8.24
C VAL A 50 6.48 3.32 8.07
N GLY A 51 6.44 4.15 9.11
CA GLY A 51 7.09 5.46 9.16
C GLY A 51 8.39 5.38 9.93
N ILE A 52 9.43 6.07 9.46
CA ILE A 52 10.73 6.18 10.10
C ILE A 52 11.15 7.64 10.19
N GLN A 53 11.44 8.10 11.41
CA GLN A 53 11.91 9.45 11.70
C GLN A 53 13.35 9.40 12.18
N ASN A 54 14.17 10.36 11.75
CA ASN A 54 15.59 10.48 12.10
C ASN A 54 16.41 9.22 11.78
N LEU A 55 16.16 8.61 10.60
CA LEU A 55 16.88 7.39 10.19
C LEU A 55 18.40 7.61 10.08
N ASP A 56 18.81 8.80 9.68
CA ASP A 56 20.20 9.23 9.58
C ASP A 56 20.97 9.17 10.91
N ALA A 57 20.27 9.14 12.05
CA ALA A 57 20.87 8.98 13.38
C ALA A 57 21.63 7.65 13.54
N VAL A 58 21.26 6.59 12.80
CA VAL A 58 21.85 5.24 12.92
C VAL A 58 22.76 4.86 11.74
N TRP A 59 23.34 5.84 11.05
CA TRP A 59 24.26 5.61 9.93
C TRP A 59 25.62 4.99 10.37
N PRO A 60 26.18 3.99 9.64
CA PRO A 60 25.72 3.46 8.35
C PRO A 60 24.51 2.54 8.50
N LEU A 61 23.45 2.84 7.73
CA LEU A 61 22.13 2.19 7.79
C LEU A 61 22.17 0.67 7.58
N ASN A 62 23.28 0.13 7.08
CA ASN A 62 23.49 -1.29 6.79
C ASN A 62 23.49 -2.20 8.04
N THR A 63 23.19 -1.66 9.22
CA THR A 63 23.06 -2.44 10.46
C THR A 63 21.62 -2.49 10.99
N MET A 64 20.67 -1.78 10.37
CA MET A 64 19.27 -1.77 10.78
C MET A 64 18.45 -2.79 9.97
N ILE A 65 17.69 -3.62 10.66
CA ILE A 65 16.82 -4.62 10.07
C ILE A 65 15.40 -4.40 10.57
N LEU A 66 14.46 -4.28 9.63
CA LEU A 66 13.03 -4.30 9.93
C LEU A 66 12.48 -5.69 9.62
N TYR A 67 12.12 -6.41 10.67
CA TYR A 67 11.38 -7.66 10.57
C TYR A 67 9.89 -7.36 10.52
N LEU A 68 9.21 -8.00 9.59
CA LEU A 68 7.76 -7.86 9.44
C LEU A 68 7.17 -9.18 8.97
N ASP A 69 6.20 -9.71 9.68
CA ASP A 69 5.44 -10.86 9.23
C ASP A 69 3.95 -10.63 9.46
N VAL A 70 3.13 -11.26 8.62
CA VAL A 70 1.69 -11.24 8.79
C VAL A 70 1.13 -12.63 8.69
N LEU A 71 0.49 -13.07 9.76
CA LEU A 71 -0.06 -14.41 9.85
C LEU A 71 -1.58 -14.33 9.89
N SER A 72 -2.22 -15.19 9.11
CA SER A 72 -3.62 -15.55 9.33
C SER A 72 -3.70 -16.44 10.57
N LEU A 73 -4.49 -16.04 11.56
CA LEU A 73 -4.72 -16.87 12.75
C LEU A 73 -5.44 -18.15 12.40
N GLU A 74 -6.37 -18.11 11.45
CA GLU A 74 -7.07 -19.30 10.99
C GLU A 74 -6.13 -20.29 10.27
N ALA A 75 -5.34 -19.83 9.30
CA ALA A 75 -4.38 -20.66 8.57
C ALA A 75 -3.31 -21.23 9.52
N HIS A 76 -2.83 -20.42 10.47
CA HIS A 76 -1.90 -20.88 11.51
C HIS A 76 -2.51 -21.98 12.37
N ARG A 77 -3.77 -21.82 12.82
CA ARG A 77 -4.51 -22.87 13.56
C ARG A 77 -4.67 -24.15 12.74
N LYS A 78 -4.88 -24.02 11.43
CA LYS A 78 -5.02 -25.14 10.49
C LYS A 78 -3.69 -25.75 10.03
N LYS A 79 -2.54 -25.19 10.46
CA LYS A 79 -1.20 -25.57 10.00
C LYS A 79 -1.03 -25.50 8.47
N GLU A 80 -1.74 -24.58 7.83
CA GLU A 80 -1.61 -24.31 6.40
C GLU A 80 -0.44 -23.34 6.19
N GLU A 81 0.65 -23.81 5.59
CA GLU A 81 1.78 -22.95 5.19
C GLU A 81 1.33 -22.04 4.06
N SER A 82 1.15 -20.75 4.36
CA SER A 82 0.86 -19.75 3.34
C SER A 82 2.14 -18.94 3.06
N LEU A 83 2.71 -19.14 1.88
CA LEU A 83 3.96 -18.53 1.42
C LEU A 83 3.97 -16.98 1.38
N TRP A 84 2.81 -16.33 1.58
CA TRP A 84 2.68 -14.86 1.62
C TRP A 84 2.87 -14.25 3.01
N GLN A 85 3.10 -15.06 4.06
CA GLN A 85 3.01 -14.65 5.46
C GLN A 85 4.27 -14.02 6.08
N GLN A 86 5.44 -14.08 5.43
CA GLN A 86 6.69 -13.60 6.03
C GLN A 86 7.46 -12.67 5.10
N ALA A 87 7.87 -11.53 5.65
CA ALA A 87 8.74 -10.57 5.00
C ALA A 87 10.02 -10.36 5.81
N TYR A 88 11.11 -10.12 5.10
CA TYR A 88 12.31 -9.61 5.73
C TYR A 88 12.76 -8.39 4.93
N LEU A 89 12.82 -7.23 5.59
CA LEU A 89 13.33 -6.01 4.99
C LEU A 89 14.58 -5.57 5.75
N GLY A 90 15.74 -6.04 5.29
CA GLY A 90 17.01 -5.44 5.68
C GLY A 90 17.04 -4.03 5.11
N ILE A 91 17.23 -3.00 5.93
CA ILE A 91 17.25 -1.61 5.49
C ILE A 91 18.71 -1.24 5.23
N SER A 92 19.01 -0.68 4.06
CA SER A 92 20.37 -0.35 3.64
C SER A 92 20.41 1.05 3.08
N SER A 93 21.61 1.62 3.04
CA SER A 93 21.87 2.94 2.46
C SER A 93 21.29 3.12 1.05
N GLY A 94 21.37 2.08 0.20
CA GLY A 94 20.86 2.12 -1.18
C GLY A 94 19.35 2.03 -1.32
N MET A 95 18.60 1.82 -0.23
CA MET A 95 17.13 1.84 -0.25
C MET A 95 16.52 3.23 -0.16
N PHE A 96 17.34 4.24 0.12
CA PHE A 96 16.91 5.64 0.20
C PHE A 96 17.69 6.48 -0.80
N PRO A 97 17.09 7.54 -1.37
CA PRO A 97 17.76 8.37 -2.35
C PRO A 97 19.06 8.98 -1.78
N ASP A 98 20.11 9.02 -2.60
CA ASP A 98 21.47 9.48 -2.26
C ASP A 98 21.55 10.93 -1.72
N LYS A 99 20.45 11.69 -1.77
CA LYS A 99 20.37 13.08 -1.32
C LYS A 99 19.34 13.21 -0.21
N VAL A 100 19.80 13.06 1.01
CA VAL A 100 19.12 13.61 2.19
C VAL A 100 19.23 15.15 2.08
N GLY A 101 18.10 15.83 1.93
CA GLY A 101 18.04 17.30 1.98
C GLY A 101 18.45 17.85 3.36
N PRO A 102 18.45 19.18 3.56
CA PRO A 102 18.85 19.79 4.83
C PRO A 102 17.97 19.39 6.03
N ASP A 103 16.77 18.85 5.79
CA ASP A 103 16.00 18.10 6.76
C ASP A 103 15.91 16.65 6.31
N PRO A 104 16.24 15.66 7.16
CA PRO A 104 16.05 14.27 6.78
C PRO A 104 14.54 14.08 6.52
N PRO A 105 14.14 13.80 5.26
CA PRO A 105 12.72 13.68 4.95
C PRO A 105 12.16 12.56 5.80
N ARG A 106 10.96 12.74 6.37
CA ARG A 106 10.20 11.66 7.00
C ARG A 106 10.13 10.52 5.99
N GLN A 107 10.69 9.39 6.36
CA GLN A 107 10.80 8.26 5.46
C GLN A 107 9.64 7.33 5.75
N PHE A 108 9.05 6.78 4.71
CA PHE A 108 8.07 5.72 4.88
C PHE A 108 8.42 4.57 3.96
N LEU A 109 8.16 3.38 4.47
CA LEU A 109 8.30 2.13 3.75
C LEU A 109 6.91 1.53 3.64
N TYR A 110 6.65 0.97 2.46
CA TYR A 110 5.40 0.34 2.15
C TYR A 110 5.65 -1.11 1.77
N TYR A 111 4.87 -2.03 2.33
CA TYR A 111 5.01 -3.45 2.10
C TYR A 111 3.73 -4.09 1.53
N PRO A 112 3.66 -4.28 0.19
CA PRO A 112 2.53 -4.91 -0.50
C PRO A 112 2.77 -6.41 -0.78
N THR A 113 2.56 -7.31 0.17
CA THR A 113 2.58 -8.75 -0.18
C THR A 113 1.39 -9.57 0.28
N ILE A 114 0.47 -9.00 1.06
CA ILE A 114 -0.69 -9.78 1.48
C ILE A 114 -1.75 -9.70 0.39
N ASN A 115 -1.81 -10.78 -0.38
CA ASN A 115 -2.94 -11.01 -1.25
C ASN A 115 -4.11 -11.54 -0.41
N MET A 116 -5.06 -10.68 -0.08
CA MET A 116 -6.26 -11.05 0.69
C MET A 116 -7.42 -11.47 -0.22
N THR A 117 -7.15 -11.90 -1.47
CA THR A 117 -8.18 -12.21 -2.48
C THR A 117 -9.17 -13.29 -2.11
N ASN A 118 -8.90 -14.11 -1.09
CA ASN A 118 -9.78 -15.23 -0.78
C ASN A 118 -11.08 -14.83 -0.06
N GLY A 119 -11.34 -13.53 0.15
CA GLY A 119 -12.62 -13.03 0.65
C GLY A 119 -13.00 -13.55 2.04
N THR A 120 -12.05 -14.11 2.79
CA THR A 120 -12.31 -14.76 4.06
C THR A 120 -12.41 -13.74 5.18
N THR A 121 -13.43 -13.92 6.02
CA THR A 121 -13.45 -13.32 7.34
C THR A 121 -12.34 -13.96 8.17
N ASP A 122 -11.33 -13.21 8.55
CA ASP A 122 -10.19 -13.76 9.27
C ASP A 122 -9.51 -12.69 10.14
N GLN A 123 -8.77 -13.13 11.14
CA GLN A 123 -7.94 -12.30 11.99
C GLN A 123 -6.48 -12.45 11.58
N MET A 124 -5.85 -11.31 11.31
CA MET A 124 -4.45 -11.20 10.95
C MET A 124 -3.64 -10.71 12.14
N VAL A 125 -2.46 -11.29 12.33
CA VAL A 125 -1.44 -10.78 13.25
C VAL A 125 -0.29 -10.27 12.44
N LEU A 126 -0.09 -8.95 12.46
CA LEU A 126 1.14 -8.31 12.01
C LEU A 126 2.14 -8.34 13.16
N ARG A 127 3.21 -9.14 13.06
CA ARG A 127 4.33 -9.09 14.00
C ARG A 127 5.49 -8.33 13.37
N TRP A 128 6.14 -7.49 14.16
CA TRP A 128 7.24 -6.68 13.67
C TRP A 128 8.27 -6.38 14.76
N ALA A 129 9.50 -6.14 14.34
CA ALA A 129 10.58 -5.71 15.21
C ALA A 129 11.62 -4.93 14.39
N VAL A 130 12.26 -3.95 15.02
CA VAL A 130 13.44 -3.27 14.49
C VAL A 130 14.62 -3.70 15.32
N THR A 131 15.67 -4.15 14.63
CA THR A 131 16.96 -4.43 15.26
C THR A 131 18.03 -3.55 14.65
N ILE A 132 18.94 -3.09 15.49
CA ILE A 132 20.19 -2.44 15.08
C ILE A 132 21.30 -3.35 15.59
N GLN A 133 22.02 -3.99 14.69
CA GLN A 133 22.88 -5.12 15.04
C GLN A 133 24.09 -4.74 15.90
N LYS A 134 24.59 -3.50 15.79
CA LYS A 134 25.83 -3.04 16.44
C LYS A 134 25.55 -1.83 17.33
N ARG A 135 26.17 -1.81 18.52
CA ARG A 135 26.15 -0.65 19.44
C ARG A 135 27.51 -0.40 20.08
N CYS A 136 27.72 0.85 20.47
CA CYS A 136 28.88 1.32 21.23
C CYS A 136 28.43 1.62 22.67
N TYR A 137 29.22 1.24 23.67
CA TYR A 137 29.01 1.68 25.05
C TYR A 137 29.77 3.00 25.29
N GLY A 138 29.12 3.98 25.93
CA GLY A 138 29.65 5.33 26.08
C GLY A 138 30.98 5.46 26.85
N ASN A 139 31.43 4.40 27.55
CA ASN A 139 32.60 4.43 28.43
C ASN A 139 33.81 3.66 27.86
N SER A 140 34.22 3.91 26.62
CA SER A 140 35.59 3.65 26.08
C SER A 140 36.31 2.35 26.51
N SER A 141 35.58 1.28 26.84
CA SER A 141 36.13 -0.05 27.08
C SER A 141 36.36 -0.68 25.72
N HIS A 142 37.60 -1.09 25.48
CA HIS A 142 38.10 -1.65 24.24
C HIS A 142 37.44 -2.99 23.82
N GLU A 143 36.38 -3.44 24.50
CA GLU A 143 35.83 -4.80 24.38
C GLU A 143 34.45 -4.91 23.71
N ASP A 144 33.51 -3.97 23.83
CA ASP A 144 32.11 -4.40 23.67
C ASP A 144 31.38 -3.90 22.42
N GLY A 145 31.54 -4.64 21.31
CA GLY A 145 30.57 -4.67 20.21
C GLY A 145 29.44 -5.67 20.49
N GLY A 146 28.72 -5.50 21.61
CA GLY A 146 27.64 -6.42 22.02
C GLY A 146 26.47 -6.45 21.03
N TYR A 147 25.59 -7.46 21.17
CA TYR A 147 24.30 -7.51 20.45
C TYR A 147 23.59 -6.17 20.62
N GLY A 148 23.24 -5.49 19.51
CA GLY A 148 22.89 -4.07 19.51
C GLY A 148 21.57 -3.70 20.19
N TRP A 149 20.64 -3.07 19.48
CA TRP A 149 19.31 -2.72 20.02
C TRP A 149 18.23 -3.54 19.34
N ASP A 150 17.26 -4.01 20.11
CA ASP A 150 16.05 -4.66 19.61
C ASP A 150 14.84 -3.94 20.21
N SER A 151 13.88 -3.61 19.35
CA SER A 151 12.62 -3.02 19.77
C SER A 151 11.73 -4.03 20.51
N GLY A 152 11.85 -5.32 20.24
CA GLY A 152 11.31 -6.39 21.06
C GLY A 152 12.18 -6.58 22.28
N ALA A 153 11.61 -6.84 23.45
CA ALA A 153 12.34 -7.17 24.68
C ALA A 153 13.22 -8.45 24.63
N GLY A 154 13.76 -8.85 23.47
CA GLY A 154 14.54 -10.07 23.21
C GLY A 154 14.35 -10.61 21.78
N LEU A 155 15.26 -11.49 21.34
CA LEU A 155 15.39 -12.02 19.96
C LEU A 155 14.16 -12.78 19.40
N ASP A 156 13.15 -13.05 20.23
CA ASP A 156 11.88 -13.72 19.85
C ASP A 156 10.63 -12.88 20.17
N THR A 157 10.79 -11.62 20.61
CA THR A 157 9.67 -10.80 21.13
C THR A 157 9.20 -9.75 20.13
N TYR A 158 8.55 -10.19 19.06
CA TYR A 158 7.93 -9.26 18.12
C TYR A 158 6.80 -8.46 18.77
N ARG A 159 6.72 -7.18 18.43
CA ARG A 159 5.53 -6.34 18.68
C ARG A 159 4.40 -6.82 17.77
N GLN A 160 3.16 -6.79 18.25
CA GLN A 160 2.03 -7.39 17.53
C GLN A 160 0.86 -6.44 17.37
N ILE A 161 0.36 -6.35 16.14
CA ILE A 161 -0.88 -5.66 15.80
C ILE A 161 -1.84 -6.69 15.25
N ILE A 162 -3.00 -6.80 15.88
CA ILE A 162 -4.09 -7.65 15.40
C ILE A 162 -5.05 -6.77 14.64
N PHE A 163 -5.42 -7.18 13.44
CA PHE A 163 -6.49 -6.57 12.65
C PHE A 163 -7.31 -7.67 12.00
N SER A 164 -8.49 -7.37 11.47
CA SER A 164 -9.31 -8.38 10.80
C SER A 164 -9.72 -7.95 9.41
N THR A 165 -10.08 -8.94 8.60
CA THR A 165 -10.83 -8.71 7.36
C THR A 165 -12.18 -9.36 7.44
N ALA A 166 -13.19 -8.72 6.84
CA ALA A 166 -14.52 -9.29 6.68
C ALA A 166 -15.26 -8.60 5.52
N PRO A 167 -16.17 -9.30 4.81
CA PRO A 167 -17.12 -8.66 3.91
C PRO A 167 -17.88 -7.54 4.65
N GLY A 168 -17.94 -6.35 4.06
CA GLY A 168 -18.56 -5.17 4.69
C GLY A 168 -17.68 -4.43 5.71
N GLY A 169 -16.43 -4.87 5.91
CA GLY A 169 -15.42 -4.07 6.61
C GLY A 169 -15.11 -2.77 5.87
N GLN A 170 -14.45 -1.83 6.53
CA GLN A 170 -14.13 -0.54 5.91
C GLN A 170 -13.03 -0.68 4.85
N SER A 171 -13.07 0.16 3.83
CA SER A 171 -11.93 0.28 2.91
C SER A 171 -10.68 0.69 3.69
N PRO A 172 -9.51 0.10 3.43
CA PRO A 172 -8.31 0.58 4.08
C PRO A 172 -8.03 2.01 3.60
N ASP A 173 -7.80 2.92 4.55
CA ASP A 173 -7.60 4.34 4.28
C ASP A 173 -6.41 4.85 5.09
N VAL A 174 -5.26 4.93 4.43
CA VAL A 174 -4.01 5.37 5.04
C VAL A 174 -4.09 6.86 5.43
N ALA A 175 -4.72 7.69 4.60
CA ALA A 175 -4.82 9.13 4.86
C ALA A 175 -5.69 9.38 6.10
N ALA A 176 -6.90 8.82 6.14
CA ALA A 176 -7.80 8.96 7.28
C ALA A 176 -7.17 8.42 8.57
N THR A 177 -6.45 7.29 8.49
CA THR A 177 -5.74 6.73 9.64
C THR A 177 -4.68 7.70 10.18
N LEU A 178 -3.90 8.32 9.31
CA LEU A 178 -2.87 9.28 9.70
C LEU A 178 -3.46 10.60 10.21
N ASP A 179 -4.54 11.07 9.59
CA ASP A 179 -5.27 12.29 9.97
C ASP A 179 -5.91 12.17 11.35
N ALA A 180 -6.43 10.99 11.67
CA ALA A 180 -7.00 10.66 12.98
C ALA A 180 -5.94 10.65 14.09
N CYS A 181 -4.67 10.48 13.74
CA CYS A 181 -3.55 10.32 14.67
C CYS A 181 -3.90 9.41 15.87
N PRO A 182 -4.11 8.11 15.63
CA PRO A 182 -4.33 7.16 16.71
C PRO A 182 -3.14 7.18 17.66
N GLU A 183 -3.40 6.99 18.96
CA GLU A 183 -2.34 6.99 19.96
C GLU A 183 -1.33 5.88 19.66
N GLY A 184 -0.05 6.25 19.57
CA GLY A 184 1.05 5.30 19.49
C GLY A 184 1.19 4.57 20.82
N GLY A 185 1.21 3.24 20.76
CA GLY A 185 1.45 2.38 21.91
C GLY A 185 2.67 1.49 21.71
N GLU A 186 2.99 0.69 22.72
CA GLU A 186 4.09 -0.28 22.64
C GLU A 186 3.95 -1.19 21.42
N ASN A 187 2.76 -1.56 20.98
CA ASN A 187 2.62 -2.44 19.82
C ASN A 187 2.80 -1.76 18.45
N THR A 188 2.77 -0.43 18.39
CA THR A 188 2.78 0.32 17.12
C THR A 188 4.00 1.22 16.94
N THR A 189 4.73 1.48 18.02
CA THR A 189 5.83 2.46 18.01
C THR A 189 7.05 1.89 18.74
N ALA A 190 8.21 2.07 18.12
CA ALA A 190 9.51 1.76 18.69
C ALA A 190 10.40 3.00 18.62
N THR A 191 11.05 3.34 19.73
CA THR A 191 11.88 4.54 19.83
C THR A 191 13.17 4.24 20.57
N ILE A 192 14.27 4.81 20.09
CA ILE A 192 15.58 4.77 20.76
C ILE A 192 16.32 6.08 20.49
N ARG A 193 16.98 6.63 21.51
CA ARG A 193 17.82 7.82 21.34
C ARG A 193 19.21 7.39 20.97
N VAL A 194 19.73 7.96 19.89
CA VAL A 194 21.14 7.90 19.56
C VAL A 194 21.80 9.15 20.11
N THR A 195 22.69 8.98 21.09
CA THR A 195 23.36 10.10 21.76
C THR A 195 24.68 10.48 21.12
N GLY A 196 25.30 9.54 20.41
CA GLY A 196 26.61 9.71 19.82
C GLY A 196 27.03 8.53 18.96
N MET A 197 28.22 8.64 18.38
CA MET A 197 28.87 7.57 17.62
C MET A 197 30.20 7.24 18.30
N GLY A 198 30.48 5.95 18.43
CA GLY A 198 31.79 5.44 18.83
C GLY A 198 32.44 4.62 17.72
N SER A 199 33.58 4.03 18.04
CA SER A 199 34.31 3.11 17.18
C SER A 199 34.63 1.83 17.96
N THR A 200 34.44 0.66 17.35
CA THR A 200 34.88 -0.61 17.94
C THR A 200 36.32 -0.93 17.53
N GLY A 201 37.18 -1.21 18.52
CA GLY A 201 38.50 -1.84 18.36
C GLY A 201 39.37 -1.41 17.17
N ASN A 202 40.20 -2.35 16.68
CA ASN A 202 41.22 -2.11 15.63
C ASN A 202 40.67 -1.99 14.20
N PHE A 203 39.38 -2.28 13.97
CA PHE A 203 38.77 -2.30 12.63
C PHE A 203 38.05 -1.00 12.25
N GLN A 204 38.01 0.01 13.14
CA GLN A 204 37.37 1.32 12.90
C GLN A 204 35.90 1.22 12.43
N GLU A 205 35.18 0.19 12.86
CA GLU A 205 33.75 0.10 12.58
C GLU A 205 33.00 1.10 13.48
N HIS A 206 32.18 1.93 12.86
CA HIS A 206 31.40 2.94 13.57
C HIS A 206 30.12 2.32 14.13
N CYS A 207 29.79 2.59 15.40
CA CYS A 207 28.52 2.18 16.00
C CYS A 207 27.82 3.30 16.79
N PRO A 208 26.48 3.28 16.84
CA PRO A 208 25.69 4.22 17.63
C PRO A 208 25.77 3.92 19.14
N ILE A 209 25.70 4.97 19.96
CA ILE A 209 25.53 4.90 21.41
C ILE A 209 24.06 5.18 21.71
N PHE A 210 23.42 4.28 22.47
CA PHE A 210 21.98 4.33 22.73
C PHE A 210 21.63 4.79 24.14
N ASP A 211 20.51 5.50 24.27
CA ASP A 211 19.86 5.84 25.53
C ASP A 211 18.36 5.44 25.45
N PRO A 212 17.86 4.57 26.35
CA PRO A 212 16.47 4.10 26.34
C PRO A 212 15.44 5.12 26.86
N GLY A 213 15.85 6.24 27.45
CA GLY A 213 14.95 7.22 28.09
C GLY A 213 14.27 8.18 27.12
N VAL A 214 13.37 7.70 26.26
CA VAL A 214 12.77 8.50 25.19
C VAL A 214 11.26 8.38 25.11
N HIS A 215 10.60 9.51 24.79
CA HIS A 215 9.19 9.56 24.50
C HIS A 215 8.95 9.65 22.99
N PRO A 216 8.07 8.83 22.42
CA PRO A 216 7.75 8.92 21.00
C PRO A 216 7.07 10.24 20.63
N THR A 217 7.43 10.77 19.48
CA THR A 217 6.71 11.87 18.82
C THR A 217 5.35 11.37 18.36
N ARG A 218 4.29 12.07 18.75
CA ARG A 218 2.92 11.76 18.30
C ARG A 218 2.61 12.46 16.98
N CYS A 219 1.81 11.81 16.13
CA CYS A 219 1.27 12.39 14.90
C CYS A 219 2.31 12.87 13.86
N ALA A 220 3.52 12.29 13.83
CA ALA A 220 4.61 12.78 13.00
C ALA A 220 4.33 12.76 11.48
N TYR A 221 3.30 12.05 11.02
CA TYR A 221 2.93 11.93 9.60
C TYR A 221 1.60 12.63 9.25
N ARG A 222 0.98 13.33 10.20
CA ARG A 222 -0.36 13.90 10.00
C ARG A 222 -0.41 14.92 8.86
N ASP A 223 0.55 15.84 8.80
CA ASP A 223 0.65 16.88 7.76
C ASP A 223 1.06 16.35 6.39
N VAL A 224 1.57 15.12 6.31
CA VAL A 224 1.92 14.43 5.05
C VAL A 224 1.01 13.24 4.75
N ALA A 225 -0.13 13.12 5.45
CA ALA A 225 -1.04 11.97 5.35
C ALA A 225 -1.49 11.69 3.92
N GLN A 226 -1.88 12.75 3.20
CA GLN A 226 -2.33 12.67 1.81
C GLN A 226 -1.20 12.27 0.85
N GLU A 227 0.02 12.76 1.07
CA GLU A 227 1.19 12.41 0.26
C GLU A 227 1.56 10.93 0.45
N VAL A 228 1.60 10.45 1.70
CA VAL A 228 1.87 9.04 2.01
C VAL A 228 0.82 8.14 1.37
N ALA A 229 -0.47 8.49 1.51
CA ALA A 229 -1.55 7.72 0.91
C ALA A 229 -1.50 7.71 -0.62
N ALA A 230 -1.16 8.82 -1.26
CA ALA A 230 -1.00 8.90 -2.71
C ALA A 230 0.16 8.03 -3.21
N ASN A 231 1.31 8.04 -2.52
CA ASN A 231 2.47 7.24 -2.87
C ASN A 231 2.21 5.73 -2.69
N VAL A 232 1.57 5.34 -1.58
CA VAL A 232 1.13 3.95 -1.35
C VAL A 232 0.16 3.51 -2.43
N SER A 233 -0.84 4.35 -2.75
CA SER A 233 -1.83 4.04 -3.79
C SER A 233 -1.17 3.86 -5.15
N ALA A 234 -0.29 4.79 -5.56
CA ALA A 234 0.40 4.72 -6.85
C ALA A 234 1.23 3.42 -7.01
N ASP A 235 1.96 3.01 -5.97
CA ASP A 235 2.76 1.78 -6.02
C ASP A 235 1.87 0.52 -6.06
N ILE A 236 0.78 0.49 -5.28
CA ILE A 236 -0.21 -0.59 -5.36
C ILE A 236 -0.77 -0.71 -6.78
N MET A 237 -1.22 0.41 -7.35
CA MET A 237 -1.80 0.47 -8.69
C MET A 237 -0.83 -0.01 -9.76
N LYS A 238 0.44 0.42 -9.68
CA LYS A 238 1.50 -0.06 -10.56
C LYS A 238 1.72 -1.58 -10.45
N ARG A 239 1.69 -2.13 -9.23
CA ARG A 239 1.91 -3.58 -8.99
C ARG A 239 0.75 -4.45 -9.43
N ILE A 240 -0.48 -3.95 -9.39
CA ILE A 240 -1.64 -4.65 -9.94
C ILE A 240 -1.79 -4.43 -11.46
N GLY A 241 -0.97 -3.57 -12.06
CA GLY A 241 -0.99 -3.27 -13.50
C GLY A 241 -2.16 -2.38 -13.91
N CYS A 242 -2.51 -1.40 -13.09
CA CYS A 242 -3.64 -0.50 -13.29
C CYS A 242 -3.23 0.96 -13.08
N ASP A 243 -2.38 1.49 -13.96
CA ASP A 243 -1.73 2.79 -13.80
C ASP A 243 -2.69 4.00 -13.71
N ASP A 244 -3.93 3.86 -14.23
CA ASP A 244 -4.93 4.94 -14.32
C ASP A 244 -6.13 4.77 -13.36
N GLY A 245 -6.01 3.94 -12.32
CA GLY A 245 -7.14 3.59 -11.43
C GLY A 245 -7.00 4.04 -9.98
N THR A 246 -8.11 3.97 -9.24
CA THR A 246 -8.10 3.99 -7.78
C THR A 246 -7.95 2.57 -7.25
N TRP A 247 -7.15 2.38 -6.20
CA TRP A 247 -7.14 1.09 -5.51
C TRP A 247 -8.52 0.80 -4.94
N GLN A 248 -9.10 -0.33 -5.33
CA GLN A 248 -10.44 -0.72 -4.91
C GLN A 248 -10.37 -1.96 -4.01
N ASN A 249 -11.28 -2.01 -3.03
CA ASN A 249 -11.60 -3.26 -2.34
C ASN A 249 -12.02 -4.31 -3.37
N ILE A 250 -11.91 -5.58 -3.01
CA ILE A 250 -12.61 -6.65 -3.73
C ILE A 250 -14.08 -6.58 -3.33
N THR A 251 -14.72 -5.46 -3.60
CA THR A 251 -16.15 -5.41 -3.82
C THR A 251 -16.37 -5.88 -5.23
N ALA A 252 -17.27 -6.84 -5.43
CA ALA A 252 -17.76 -7.19 -6.76
C ALA A 252 -17.93 -5.89 -7.55
N PRO A 253 -17.35 -5.75 -8.76
CA PRO A 253 -17.38 -4.46 -9.45
C PRO A 253 -18.84 -4.04 -9.51
N THR A 254 -19.18 -2.92 -8.89
CA THR A 254 -20.57 -2.47 -8.83
C THR A 254 -21.02 -2.23 -10.26
N GLY A 255 -21.90 -3.10 -10.77
CA GLY A 255 -22.37 -3.10 -12.16
C GLY A 255 -21.79 -4.17 -13.09
N VAL A 256 -20.86 -5.03 -12.64
CA VAL A 256 -20.41 -6.21 -13.40
C VAL A 256 -21.12 -7.45 -12.89
N THR A 257 -22.01 -7.99 -13.72
CA THR A 257 -22.71 -9.24 -13.44
C THR A 257 -21.81 -10.45 -13.70
N VAL A 258 -22.11 -11.58 -13.05
CA VAL A 258 -21.46 -12.87 -13.31
C VAL A 258 -21.58 -13.27 -14.80
N ALA A 259 -22.67 -12.89 -15.45
CA ALA A 259 -22.87 -13.10 -16.88
C ALA A 259 -21.89 -12.29 -17.74
N GLN A 260 -21.66 -11.01 -17.42
CA GLN A 260 -20.65 -10.19 -18.10
C GLN A 260 -19.23 -10.72 -17.88
N LEU A 261 -18.92 -11.12 -16.64
CA LEU A 261 -17.62 -11.69 -16.31
C LEU A 261 -17.35 -12.99 -17.10
N ALA A 262 -18.36 -13.88 -17.20
CA ALA A 262 -18.29 -15.11 -17.98
C ALA A 262 -18.20 -14.85 -19.50
N ALA A 263 -18.85 -13.79 -19.99
CA ALA A 263 -18.77 -13.39 -21.38
C ALA A 263 -17.39 -12.84 -21.76
N TRP A 264 -16.74 -12.07 -20.87
CA TRP A 264 -15.40 -11.53 -21.11
C TRP A 264 -14.29 -12.56 -20.85
N ASN A 265 -14.59 -13.61 -20.08
CA ASN A 265 -13.62 -14.62 -19.67
C ASN A 265 -14.19 -16.02 -19.90
N THR A 266 -14.24 -16.47 -21.15
CA THR A 266 -14.77 -17.80 -21.50
C THR A 266 -14.06 -18.96 -20.78
N GLN A 267 -12.85 -18.72 -20.28
CA GLN A 267 -12.05 -19.66 -19.50
C GLN A 267 -12.56 -19.92 -18.07
N ILE A 268 -13.50 -19.12 -17.53
CA ILE A 268 -13.92 -19.23 -16.13
C ILE A 268 -14.99 -20.29 -15.86
N GLY A 269 -15.39 -21.09 -16.86
CA GLY A 269 -16.42 -22.12 -16.67
C GLY A 269 -17.87 -21.57 -16.64
N GLY A 270 -18.11 -20.44 -17.31
CA GLY A 270 -19.45 -19.86 -17.45
C GLY A 270 -19.98 -19.19 -16.18
N GLY A 271 -21.31 -19.06 -16.07
CA GLY A 271 -21.95 -18.37 -14.95
C GLY A 271 -21.84 -19.06 -13.59
N ALA A 272 -21.31 -20.29 -13.56
CA ALA A 272 -21.00 -21.03 -12.34
C ALA A 272 -19.55 -20.81 -11.85
N CYS A 273 -18.72 -20.08 -12.61
CA CYS A 273 -17.33 -19.75 -12.26
C CYS A 273 -16.45 -20.96 -11.91
N THR A 274 -16.74 -22.15 -12.44
CA THR A 274 -16.06 -23.41 -12.10
C THR A 274 -14.62 -23.52 -12.61
N GLY A 275 -14.21 -22.59 -13.47
CA GLY A 275 -12.87 -22.52 -14.07
C GLY A 275 -12.03 -21.34 -13.58
N ILE A 276 -12.34 -20.75 -12.42
CA ILE A 276 -11.49 -19.71 -11.81
C ILE A 276 -10.32 -20.35 -11.05
N TRP A 277 -9.11 -19.83 -11.29
CA TRP A 277 -7.89 -20.26 -10.63
C TRP A 277 -7.30 -19.08 -9.84
N ALA A 278 -6.89 -19.33 -8.60
CA ALA A 278 -6.20 -18.33 -7.81
C ALA A 278 -4.92 -17.85 -8.52
N GLY A 279 -4.71 -16.53 -8.54
CA GLY A 279 -3.53 -15.90 -9.17
C GLY A 279 -3.63 -15.63 -10.67
N TYR A 280 -4.75 -15.96 -11.32
CA TYR A 280 -4.98 -15.64 -12.74
C TYR A 280 -5.76 -14.33 -12.91
N ASN A 281 -5.30 -13.49 -13.83
CA ASN A 281 -6.00 -12.26 -14.18
C ASN A 281 -7.23 -12.58 -15.04
N ILE A 282 -8.34 -11.92 -14.73
CA ILE A 282 -9.59 -11.97 -15.51
C ILE A 282 -9.98 -10.55 -15.92
N CYS A 283 -10.61 -10.43 -17.09
CA CYS A 283 -11.16 -9.18 -17.60
C CYS A 283 -12.34 -8.76 -16.71
N THR A 284 -12.19 -7.63 -16.00
CA THR A 284 -13.25 -7.03 -15.18
C THR A 284 -13.99 -5.89 -15.90
N GLY A 285 -13.65 -5.63 -17.15
CA GLY A 285 -14.26 -4.62 -18.01
C GLY A 285 -13.65 -4.62 -19.42
N VAL A 286 -14.24 -3.82 -20.32
CA VAL A 286 -13.73 -3.59 -21.68
C VAL A 286 -13.35 -2.11 -21.80
N ILE A 287 -12.09 -1.81 -22.12
CA ILE A 287 -11.62 -0.42 -22.27
C ILE A 287 -12.45 0.27 -23.37
N GLY A 288 -13.10 1.38 -23.02
CA GLY A 288 -13.99 2.15 -23.91
C GLY A 288 -15.48 1.78 -23.83
N GLY A 289 -15.87 0.80 -23.01
CA GLY A 289 -17.26 0.55 -22.66
C GLY A 289 -17.65 1.31 -21.40
N THR A 290 -18.55 2.30 -21.51
CA THR A 290 -19.27 2.79 -20.32
C THR A 290 -20.03 1.61 -19.71
N PRO A 291 -19.83 1.29 -18.41
CA PRO A 291 -20.60 0.22 -17.76
C PRO A 291 -22.08 0.47 -17.96
N THR A 292 -22.80 -0.51 -18.51
CA THR A 292 -24.24 -0.39 -18.74
C THR A 292 -24.95 -0.27 -17.39
N PRO A 293 -25.53 0.89 -17.05
CA PRO A 293 -26.19 1.09 -15.78
C PRO A 293 -27.43 0.21 -15.66
N GLN A 294 -27.75 -0.24 -14.44
CA GLN A 294 -28.91 -1.09 -14.16
C GLN A 294 -29.96 -0.35 -13.32
N PRO A 295 -31.27 -0.66 -13.47
CA PRO A 295 -31.84 -1.68 -14.36
C PRO A 295 -32.02 -1.19 -15.80
N ILE A 296 -32.01 -2.10 -16.78
CA ILE A 296 -32.35 -1.82 -18.19
C ILE A 296 -33.60 -2.60 -18.59
N GLN A 297 -34.29 -2.12 -19.63
CA GLN A 297 -35.31 -2.92 -20.30
C GLN A 297 -34.66 -3.88 -21.30
N ASP A 298 -35.13 -5.12 -21.33
CA ASP A 298 -34.64 -6.14 -22.26
C ASP A 298 -34.76 -5.66 -23.72
N GLY A 299 -33.72 -5.93 -24.51
CA GLY A 299 -33.66 -5.56 -25.91
C GLY A 299 -32.93 -4.24 -26.21
N MET A 300 -32.52 -3.45 -25.22
CA MET A 300 -31.63 -2.30 -25.43
C MET A 300 -30.30 -2.72 -26.09
N MET A 301 -29.81 -1.95 -27.07
CA MET A 301 -28.56 -2.27 -27.77
C MET A 301 -27.34 -2.32 -26.84
N GLY A 302 -26.48 -3.32 -27.07
CA GLY A 302 -25.29 -3.57 -26.24
C GLY A 302 -24.12 -2.61 -26.42
N ASN A 303 -24.08 -1.82 -27.50
CA ASN A 303 -23.00 -0.86 -27.77
C ASN A 303 -23.37 0.59 -27.37
N CYS A 304 -24.32 0.76 -26.45
CA CYS A 304 -24.72 2.07 -25.98
C CYS A 304 -23.61 2.77 -25.18
N LYS A 305 -23.37 4.05 -25.48
CA LYS A 305 -22.37 4.90 -24.79
C LYS A 305 -22.99 5.98 -23.90
N ARG A 306 -24.28 6.30 -24.09
CA ARG A 306 -24.99 7.33 -23.32
C ARG A 306 -26.35 6.80 -22.89
N PHE A 307 -26.66 6.94 -21.61
CA PHE A 307 -27.87 6.40 -20.99
C PHE A 307 -28.75 7.53 -20.43
N HIS A 308 -30.05 7.30 -20.44
CA HIS A 308 -31.05 8.12 -19.78
C HIS A 308 -31.90 7.26 -18.85
N PHE A 309 -32.01 7.66 -17.58
CA PHE A 309 -32.92 7.00 -16.65
C PHE A 309 -34.35 7.52 -16.87
N VAL A 310 -35.24 6.64 -17.34
CA VAL A 310 -36.62 6.96 -17.68
C VAL A 310 -37.43 7.20 -16.41
N GLN A 311 -37.82 8.44 -16.16
CA GLN A 311 -38.72 8.80 -15.09
C GLN A 311 -40.18 8.45 -15.44
N PRO A 312 -41.04 8.15 -14.44
CA PRO A 312 -42.47 7.98 -14.67
C PRO A 312 -43.09 9.16 -15.43
N GLY A 313 -43.84 8.85 -16.48
CA GLY A 313 -44.51 9.86 -17.34
C GLY A 313 -43.67 10.38 -18.51
N GLN A 314 -42.39 10.00 -18.62
CA GLN A 314 -41.61 10.28 -19.83
C GLN A 314 -41.95 9.29 -20.95
N ASN A 315 -41.89 9.78 -22.19
CA ASN A 315 -42.04 8.97 -23.40
C ASN A 315 -40.88 9.25 -24.37
N CYS A 316 -40.84 8.53 -25.48
CA CYS A 316 -39.75 8.62 -26.47
C CYS A 316 -39.60 10.03 -27.02
N ASP A 317 -40.69 10.79 -27.21
CA ASP A 317 -40.62 12.17 -27.70
C ASP A 317 -39.92 13.10 -26.71
N ILE A 318 -40.29 13.02 -25.43
CA ILE A 318 -39.68 13.85 -24.37
C ILE A 318 -38.19 13.57 -24.28
N ILE A 319 -37.80 12.29 -24.21
CA ILE A 319 -36.41 11.87 -24.07
C ILE A 319 -35.62 12.23 -25.33
N SER A 320 -36.16 11.94 -26.52
CA SER A 320 -35.46 12.21 -27.78
C SER A 320 -35.17 13.69 -27.97
N ARG A 321 -36.12 14.57 -27.62
CA ARG A 321 -35.91 16.03 -27.64
C ARG A 321 -34.83 16.48 -26.67
N GLN A 322 -34.78 15.91 -25.47
CA GLN A 322 -33.78 16.25 -24.46
C GLN A 322 -32.34 16.00 -24.95
N TYR A 323 -32.14 14.94 -25.73
CA TYR A 323 -30.81 14.56 -26.24
C TYR A 323 -30.55 14.99 -27.69
N GLY A 324 -31.51 15.66 -28.34
CA GLY A 324 -31.39 16.09 -29.74
C GLY A 324 -31.30 14.91 -30.73
N ILE A 325 -31.91 13.77 -30.42
CA ILE A 325 -31.96 12.57 -31.27
C ILE A 325 -33.35 12.41 -31.89
N THR A 326 -33.45 11.63 -32.96
CA THR A 326 -34.76 11.30 -33.53
C THR A 326 -35.42 10.17 -32.73
N VAL A 327 -36.76 10.17 -32.63
CA VAL A 327 -37.51 9.08 -32.03
C VAL A 327 -37.21 7.75 -32.72
N ALA A 328 -37.00 7.76 -34.04
CA ALA A 328 -36.59 6.57 -34.78
C ALA A 328 -35.23 6.03 -34.33
N SER A 329 -34.24 6.90 -34.07
CA SER A 329 -32.95 6.51 -33.49
C SER A 329 -33.12 5.93 -32.09
N PHE A 330 -33.93 6.57 -31.25
CA PHE A 330 -34.20 6.10 -29.90
C PHE A 330 -34.87 4.72 -29.89
N ILE A 331 -35.92 4.52 -30.69
CA ILE A 331 -36.60 3.21 -30.83
C ILE A 331 -35.65 2.17 -31.41
N ARG A 332 -34.79 2.55 -32.37
CA ARG A 332 -33.79 1.63 -32.93
C ARG A 332 -32.84 1.14 -31.84
N TRP A 333 -32.36 2.02 -30.96
CA TRP A 333 -31.48 1.66 -29.84
C TRP A 333 -32.21 0.98 -28.67
N ASN A 334 -33.52 1.18 -28.55
CA ASN A 334 -34.38 0.60 -27.53
C ASN A 334 -35.62 -0.10 -28.16
N PRO A 335 -35.46 -1.19 -28.93
CA PRO A 335 -36.54 -1.86 -29.65
C PRO A 335 -37.78 -2.20 -28.81
N ALA A 336 -37.59 -2.56 -27.54
CA ALA A 336 -38.68 -2.93 -26.65
C ALA A 336 -39.60 -1.76 -26.26
N ALA A 337 -39.20 -0.51 -26.52
CA ALA A 337 -40.10 0.63 -26.43
C ALA A 337 -41.27 0.53 -27.43
N GLY A 338 -41.09 -0.22 -28.53
CA GLY A 338 -42.08 -0.40 -29.58
C GLY A 338 -42.20 0.81 -30.52
N ALA A 339 -42.75 0.59 -31.72
CA ALA A 339 -42.85 1.61 -32.77
C ALA A 339 -43.66 2.86 -32.38
N ASN A 340 -44.58 2.69 -31.43
CA ASN A 340 -45.46 3.72 -30.86
C ASN A 340 -45.06 4.13 -29.42
N CYS A 341 -43.87 3.73 -28.98
CA CYS A 341 -43.31 4.02 -27.66
C CYS A 341 -44.15 3.56 -26.44
N GLN A 342 -45.15 2.70 -26.64
CA GLN A 342 -46.02 2.24 -25.56
C GLN A 342 -45.35 1.20 -24.65
N GLY A 343 -44.26 0.60 -25.12
CA GLY A 343 -43.52 -0.44 -24.39
C GLY A 343 -42.41 0.10 -23.49
N LEU A 344 -42.12 1.41 -23.48
CA LEU A 344 -40.99 1.96 -22.73
C LEU A 344 -41.22 1.86 -21.22
N TRP A 345 -40.31 1.19 -20.51
CA TRP A 345 -40.41 1.01 -19.06
C TRP A 345 -39.87 2.23 -18.31
N ALA A 346 -40.68 2.78 -17.41
CA ALA A 346 -40.19 3.71 -16.41
C ALA A 346 -39.26 3.02 -15.41
N GLN A 347 -38.46 3.83 -14.71
CA GLN A 347 -37.47 3.40 -13.72
C GLN A 347 -36.39 2.47 -14.28
N THR A 348 -36.11 2.54 -15.59
CA THR A 348 -35.03 1.81 -16.27
C THR A 348 -34.13 2.77 -17.05
N TYR A 349 -32.92 2.33 -17.39
CA TYR A 349 -32.03 3.06 -18.29
C TYR A 349 -32.32 2.70 -19.75
N ALA A 350 -32.47 3.74 -20.58
CA ALA A 350 -32.60 3.64 -22.03
C ALA A 350 -31.38 4.23 -22.74
N CYS A 351 -31.06 3.70 -23.91
CA CYS A 351 -29.95 4.17 -24.73
C CYS A 351 -30.31 5.46 -25.48
N VAL A 352 -29.46 6.48 -25.35
CA VAL A 352 -29.62 7.80 -26.01
C VAL A 352 -28.39 8.21 -26.82
N GLY A 353 -27.40 7.33 -26.98
CA GLY A 353 -26.25 7.57 -27.85
C GLY A 353 -25.30 6.38 -27.93
N LEU A 354 -24.69 6.20 -29.11
CA LEU A 354 -23.70 5.16 -29.43
C LEU A 354 -22.28 5.70 -29.49
#